data_AF-A0A835IM75-F1
#
_entry.id   AF-A0A835IM75-F1
#
_cell.length_a   1.000
_cell.length_b   1.000
_cell.length_c   1.000
_cell.angle_alpha   90.00
_cell.angle_beta   90.00
_cell.angle_gamma   90.00
#
_symmetry.space_group_name_H-M   'P 1'
#
loop_
_entity.id
_entity.type
_entity.pdbx_description
1 polymer ?
#
loop_
_entity_poly.entity_id
_entity_poly.type
_entity_poly.pdbx_seq_one_letter_code
_entity_poly.pdbx_strand_id
1 'polypeptide(L)'
;MTMKRVLTNTYYSTPILEHSSLSPIFSLPIKFPSFYSTSLSSLSSGKSKLSLDYNNNNTRIAPLSSMDSSSTELNRRELYGDIEPYSTGFLKVSDLHTIYWEQSGNPNGHPVVFLHGGPGGGTSPSNRNFFDPEFYRIILFDQRGAGKSTPHACLEENTTWDLISDIEKIREHFGIPEWQVFGGSWGSTLALAYSQSHPEKVTGMVLRGIFLLRKKELDWFYEGGAAAIFPDAWEPFRDLIPESERSCFINAYSKRLNDDDLETQYAAARAWTKWEMMTAHLLPNEENIKRGDDDKFSLAFARIENHYFLNKGFFPSDSFLLDNIEKIRHIKTTIVQGRYDVCCPMMSAWDLHKAWPEAELKVVQDAGHSANEPGIAAELVAANEKLKNTLKTSGA
;
A
#
# COMPACT_ATOMS: atom_id res chain seq x y z
N MET A 1 33.54 16.16 -56.49
CA MET A 1 33.67 14.92 -57.29
C MET A 1 33.08 13.80 -56.46
N THR A 2 32.00 13.24 -56.97
CA THR A 2 30.98 12.44 -56.27
C THR A 2 31.41 10.98 -56.23
N MET A 3 31.17 10.26 -55.13
CA MET A 3 30.75 8.85 -55.24
C MET A 3 29.90 8.41 -54.05
N LYS A 4 28.63 8.13 -54.40
CA LYS A 4 27.58 7.50 -53.59
C LYS A 4 27.98 6.07 -53.25
N ARG A 5 27.67 5.60 -52.04
CA ARG A 5 27.60 4.16 -51.74
C ARG A 5 26.14 3.78 -51.47
N VAL A 6 25.74 2.73 -52.16
CA VAL A 6 24.39 2.23 -52.38
C VAL A 6 23.91 1.41 -51.19
N LEU A 7 22.64 1.60 -50.84
CA LEU A 7 21.83 0.81 -49.90
C LEU A 7 21.45 -0.53 -50.54
N THR A 8 21.50 -1.61 -49.76
CA THR A 8 20.79 -2.87 -50.07
C THR A 8 20.07 -3.36 -48.82
N ASN A 9 18.76 -3.10 -48.77
CA ASN A 9 17.80 -3.76 -47.89
C ASN A 9 17.45 -5.13 -48.48
N THR A 10 17.55 -6.18 -47.67
CA THR A 10 17.02 -7.51 -47.99
C THR A 10 15.73 -7.72 -47.19
N TYR A 11 14.60 -7.69 -47.89
CA TYR A 11 13.30 -8.10 -47.37
C TYR A 11 13.16 -9.61 -47.53
N TYR A 12 12.84 -10.32 -46.44
CA TYR A 12 12.39 -11.71 -46.47
C TYR A 12 10.88 -11.76 -46.67
N SER A 13 10.47 -12.33 -47.79
CA SER A 13 9.07 -12.59 -48.16
C SER A 13 8.55 -13.85 -47.44
N THR A 14 7.42 -13.71 -46.74
CA THR A 14 6.61 -14.82 -46.22
C THR A 14 5.51 -15.16 -47.22
N PRO A 15 5.23 -16.45 -47.52
CA PRO A 15 4.15 -16.80 -48.44
C PRO A 15 2.79 -16.87 -47.75
N ILE A 16 1.81 -16.35 -48.48
CA ILE A 16 0.36 -16.39 -48.24
C ILE A 16 -0.15 -17.82 -48.48
N LEU A 17 -0.99 -18.33 -47.57
CA LEU A 17 -1.84 -19.50 -47.80
C LEU A 17 -3.29 -19.11 -47.51
N GLU A 18 -4.12 -19.15 -48.55
CA GLU A 18 -5.58 -19.00 -48.49
C GLU A 18 -6.28 -20.35 -48.25
N HIS A 19 -7.32 -20.27 -47.42
CA HIS A 19 -8.58 -21.04 -47.36
C HIS A 19 -8.59 -22.58 -47.31
N SER A 20 -9.15 -23.11 -46.21
CA SER A 20 -10.23 -24.11 -46.31
C SER A 20 -11.15 -24.17 -45.07
N SER A 21 -12.44 -23.95 -45.34
CA SER A 21 -13.66 -24.55 -44.78
C SER A 21 -13.84 -24.81 -43.28
N LEU A 22 -14.88 -24.13 -42.78
CA LEU A 22 -15.74 -24.38 -41.62
C LEU A 22 -16.09 -25.86 -41.38
N SER A 23 -16.17 -26.24 -40.10
CA SER A 23 -16.95 -27.39 -39.61
C SER A 23 -17.51 -27.08 -38.20
N PRO A 24 -18.69 -27.61 -37.85
CA PRO A 24 -19.61 -26.97 -36.91
C PRO A 24 -19.40 -27.33 -35.45
N ILE A 25 -19.75 -26.37 -34.58
CA ILE A 25 -19.82 -26.48 -33.13
C ILE A 25 -20.97 -27.43 -32.75
N PHE A 26 -20.63 -28.52 -32.04
CA PHE A 26 -21.60 -29.35 -31.33
C PHE A 26 -22.13 -28.58 -30.12
N SER A 27 -23.43 -28.28 -30.13
CA SER A 27 -24.19 -27.74 -29.01
C SER A 27 -24.76 -28.89 -28.18
N LEU A 28 -24.32 -29.00 -26.93
CA LEU A 28 -24.92 -29.88 -25.92
C LEU A 28 -26.01 -29.10 -25.15
N PRO A 29 -27.25 -29.62 -25.01
CA PRO A 29 -28.27 -28.94 -24.23
C PRO A 29 -28.10 -29.25 -22.74
N ILE A 30 -27.81 -28.21 -21.96
CA ILE A 30 -27.90 -28.26 -20.49
C ILE A 30 -29.38 -28.17 -20.11
N LYS A 31 -29.93 -29.27 -19.58
CA LYS A 31 -31.27 -29.31 -18.97
C LYS A 31 -31.21 -28.66 -17.59
N PHE A 32 -31.94 -27.55 -17.39
CA PHE A 32 -32.29 -27.04 -16.08
C PHE A 32 -33.53 -27.77 -15.54
N PRO A 33 -33.56 -28.22 -14.27
CA PRO A 33 -34.80 -28.72 -13.66
C PRO A 33 -35.74 -27.55 -13.33
N SER A 34 -36.98 -27.67 -13.79
CA SER A 34 -38.11 -26.80 -13.47
C SER A 34 -38.49 -26.90 -12.00
N PHE A 35 -38.47 -25.78 -11.27
CA PHE A 35 -39.14 -25.67 -9.98
C PHE A 35 -40.65 -25.55 -10.21
N TYR A 36 -41.39 -26.48 -9.61
CA TYR A 36 -42.84 -26.48 -9.55
C TYR A 36 -43.34 -25.23 -8.81
N SER A 37 -44.24 -24.49 -9.44
CA SER A 37 -45.11 -23.53 -8.76
C SER A 37 -46.30 -24.29 -8.17
N THR A 38 -46.50 -24.17 -6.87
CA THR A 38 -47.77 -24.52 -6.23
C THR A 38 -48.51 -23.25 -5.88
N SER A 39 -49.60 -23.02 -6.61
CA SER A 39 -50.63 -22.05 -6.30
C SER A 39 -51.32 -22.39 -4.98
N LEU A 40 -51.51 -21.40 -4.11
CA LEU A 40 -52.53 -21.43 -3.07
C LEU A 40 -53.33 -20.13 -3.15
N SER A 41 -54.54 -20.27 -3.67
CA SER A 41 -55.59 -19.26 -3.69
C SER A 41 -56.29 -19.17 -2.33
N SER A 42 -56.40 -17.94 -1.83
CA SER A 42 -57.52 -17.33 -1.10
C SER A 42 -58.37 -18.19 -0.15
N LEU A 43 -58.38 -17.79 1.12
CA LEU A 43 -59.58 -17.81 1.96
C LEU A 43 -59.61 -16.52 2.81
N SER A 44 -60.68 -15.75 2.65
CA SER A 44 -60.95 -14.51 3.35
C SER A 44 -61.76 -14.73 4.63
N SER A 45 -61.58 -13.83 5.59
CA SER A 45 -62.60 -13.15 6.41
C SER A 45 -62.36 -13.22 7.92
N GLY A 46 -62.33 -12.04 8.54
CA GLY A 46 -62.21 -11.87 9.99
C GLY A 46 -61.92 -10.41 10.33
N LYS A 47 -62.96 -9.57 10.32
CA LYS A 47 -62.90 -8.17 10.77
C LYS A 47 -62.69 -8.11 12.29
N SER A 48 -61.73 -7.32 12.76
CA SER A 48 -61.90 -6.56 14.01
C SER A 48 -61.03 -5.31 14.00
N LYS A 49 -61.70 -4.16 13.93
CA LYS A 49 -61.17 -2.86 14.37
C LYS A 49 -60.73 -2.99 15.82
N LEU A 50 -59.57 -2.46 16.16
CA LEU A 50 -59.29 -2.01 17.53
C LEU A 50 -58.47 -0.72 17.47
N SER A 51 -59.08 0.29 18.08
CA SER A 51 -58.61 1.64 18.32
C SER A 51 -57.39 1.63 19.24
N LEU A 52 -56.44 2.52 18.94
CA LEU A 52 -55.40 2.93 19.88
C LEU A 52 -56.04 3.89 20.89
N ASP A 53 -56.37 3.35 22.07
CA ASP A 53 -56.64 4.17 23.26
C ASP A 53 -55.34 4.35 24.06
N TYR A 54 -54.97 5.62 24.18
CA TYR A 54 -53.85 6.10 24.97
C TYR A 54 -54.25 6.05 26.45
N ASN A 55 -53.63 5.17 27.25
CA ASN A 55 -53.75 5.22 28.70
C ASN A 55 -52.38 5.17 29.37
N ASN A 56 -52.11 6.27 30.05
CA ASN A 56 -50.94 6.60 30.82
C ASN A 56 -50.99 5.84 32.15
N ASN A 57 -50.00 5.01 32.46
CA ASN A 57 -49.74 4.60 33.84
C ASN A 57 -48.25 4.34 34.08
N ASN A 58 -47.70 5.20 34.93
CA ASN A 58 -46.42 5.12 35.60
C ASN A 58 -46.06 3.69 36.01
N THR A 59 -45.01 3.13 35.42
CA THR A 59 -44.19 2.12 36.10
C THR A 59 -42.73 2.51 35.89
N ARG A 60 -42.10 3.02 36.95
CA ARG A 60 -40.64 3.27 36.99
C ARG A 60 -39.93 1.93 36.81
N ILE A 61 -39.34 1.72 35.64
CA ILE A 61 -38.34 0.67 35.44
C ILE A 61 -37.01 1.26 35.93
N ALA A 62 -36.51 0.73 37.04
CA ALA A 62 -35.18 1.03 37.55
C ALA A 62 -34.12 0.66 36.48
N PRO A 63 -33.02 1.42 36.35
CA PRO A 63 -31.96 1.06 35.42
C PRO A 63 -31.38 -0.27 35.87
N LEU A 64 -31.29 -1.21 34.91
CA LEU A 64 -30.56 -2.45 35.09
C LEU A 64 -29.12 -2.08 35.45
N SER A 65 -28.77 -2.32 36.71
CA SER A 65 -27.45 -2.11 37.26
C SER A 65 -26.41 -2.87 36.45
N SER A 66 -25.43 -2.12 35.94
CA SER A 66 -24.03 -2.52 35.74
C SER A 66 -23.80 -4.02 35.54
N MET A 67 -24.02 -4.49 34.31
CA MET A 67 -23.20 -5.57 33.81
C MET A 67 -21.86 -4.96 33.39
N ASP A 68 -20.86 -5.41 34.12
CA ASP A 68 -19.45 -5.09 34.00
C ASP A 68 -18.98 -5.12 32.53
N SER A 69 -18.66 -3.94 31.99
CA SER A 69 -18.05 -3.82 30.65
C SER A 69 -16.53 -4.02 30.70
N SER A 70 -15.99 -4.64 31.76
CA SER A 70 -14.55 -4.81 31.97
C SER A 70 -13.94 -6.05 31.30
N SER A 71 -14.57 -6.62 30.27
CA SER A 71 -14.00 -7.74 29.52
C SER A 71 -13.78 -7.36 28.06
N THR A 72 -12.49 -7.18 27.71
CA THR A 72 -11.86 -6.95 26.40
C THR A 72 -11.55 -5.51 25.97
N GLU A 73 -11.15 -4.62 26.87
CA GLU A 73 -10.02 -3.73 26.54
C GLU A 73 -8.75 -4.60 26.64
N LEU A 74 -8.45 -5.34 25.57
CA LEU A 74 -7.11 -5.87 25.38
C LEU A 74 -6.17 -4.68 25.52
N ASN A 75 -5.18 -4.75 26.42
CA ASN A 75 -4.06 -3.81 26.55
C ASN A 75 -3.36 -3.67 25.19
N ARG A 76 -3.92 -2.86 24.29
CA ARG A 76 -3.31 -2.50 23.02
C ARG A 76 -2.15 -1.61 23.40
N ARG A 77 -0.93 -1.98 23.01
CA ARG A 77 0.21 -1.10 23.22
C ARG A 77 -0.03 0.15 22.39
N GLU A 78 -0.06 1.30 23.05
CA GLU A 78 -0.21 2.58 22.39
C GLU A 78 1.10 2.97 21.69
N LEU A 79 1.00 3.91 20.76
CA LEU A 79 2.17 4.58 20.19
C LEU A 79 3.00 5.24 21.31
N TYR A 80 4.31 5.31 21.12
CA TYR A 80 5.17 6.11 21.99
C TYR A 80 4.82 7.59 21.87
N GLY A 81 5.17 8.38 22.89
CA GLY A 81 4.96 9.83 22.87
C GLY A 81 5.75 10.52 21.76
N ASP A 82 5.32 11.73 21.40
CA ASP A 82 6.01 12.54 20.41
C ASP A 82 7.44 12.88 20.86
N ILE A 83 8.39 12.72 19.94
CA ILE A 83 9.80 13.07 20.12
C ILE A 83 10.26 13.90 18.93
N GLU A 84 11.21 14.82 19.13
CA GLU A 84 11.84 15.57 18.03
C GLU A 84 13.13 14.89 17.55
N PRO A 85 13.51 15.06 16.28
CA PRO A 85 14.78 14.54 15.80
C PRO A 85 15.91 15.32 16.44
N TYR A 86 16.90 14.61 16.96
CA TYR A 86 18.12 15.24 17.52
C TYR A 86 19.08 15.68 16.41
N SER A 87 18.91 15.17 15.18
CA SER A 87 19.71 15.53 14.02
C SER A 87 18.92 15.40 12.73
N THR A 88 19.09 16.35 11.82
CA THR A 88 18.49 16.32 10.48
C THR A 88 19.52 16.81 9.47
N GLY A 89 19.41 16.36 8.22
CA GLY A 89 20.30 16.83 7.18
C GLY A 89 19.88 16.40 5.78
N PHE A 90 20.80 16.61 4.86
CA PHE A 90 20.64 16.26 3.45
C PHE A 90 21.88 15.48 2.99
N LEU A 91 21.66 14.42 2.21
CA LEU A 91 22.72 13.61 1.64
C LEU A 91 22.62 13.64 0.12
N LYS A 92 23.67 14.13 -0.56
CA LYS A 92 23.78 14.04 -2.02
C LYS A 92 24.05 12.57 -2.39
N VAL A 93 23.12 11.95 -3.11
CA VAL A 93 23.19 10.51 -3.47
C VAL A 93 23.51 10.31 -4.96
N SER A 94 23.25 11.29 -5.81
CA SER A 94 23.72 11.35 -7.19
C SER A 94 24.02 12.79 -7.58
N ASP A 95 24.46 13.04 -8.82
CA ASP A 95 24.60 14.42 -9.30
C ASP A 95 23.28 15.19 -9.36
N LEU A 96 22.16 14.46 -9.48
CA LEU A 96 20.82 15.01 -9.53
C LEU A 96 20.16 15.08 -8.15
N HIS A 97 20.24 13.99 -7.36
CA HIS A 97 19.40 13.80 -6.18
C HIS A 97 20.10 14.12 -4.85
N THR A 98 19.35 14.81 -3.99
CA THR A 98 19.71 15.07 -2.59
C THR A 98 18.56 14.64 -1.67
N ILE A 99 18.87 13.72 -0.76
CA ILE A 99 17.91 13.06 0.13
C ILE A 99 17.88 13.73 1.49
N TYR A 100 16.70 14.15 1.95
CA TYR A 100 16.48 14.54 3.33
C TYR A 100 16.51 13.34 4.25
N TRP A 101 17.12 13.49 5.42
CA TRP A 101 17.11 12.50 6.49
C TRP A 101 16.94 13.15 7.86
N GLU A 102 16.44 12.36 8.82
CA GLU A 102 16.42 12.70 10.24
C GLU A 102 16.79 11.50 11.12
N GLN A 103 17.33 11.81 12.30
CA GLN A 103 17.66 10.85 13.34
C GLN A 103 16.93 11.22 14.65
N SER A 104 16.26 10.24 15.24
CA SER A 104 15.48 10.38 16.48
C SER A 104 15.76 9.23 17.45
N GLY A 105 15.25 9.33 18.67
CA GLY A 105 15.46 8.33 19.72
C GLY A 105 16.86 8.39 20.32
N ASN A 106 17.42 7.23 20.67
CA ASN A 106 18.71 7.10 21.33
C ASN A 106 19.85 7.08 20.30
N PRO A 107 20.79 8.06 20.28
CA PRO A 107 21.90 8.07 19.33
C PRO A 107 22.83 6.85 19.41
N ASN A 108 22.84 6.15 20.56
CA ASN A 108 23.60 4.92 20.80
C ASN A 108 22.70 3.65 20.80
N GLY A 109 21.44 3.80 20.41
CA GLY A 109 20.46 2.73 20.37
C GLY A 109 20.65 1.77 19.18
N HIS A 110 19.82 0.73 19.14
CA HIS A 110 19.77 -0.19 18.00
C HIS A 110 19.27 0.56 16.76
N PRO A 111 20.01 0.57 15.64
CA PRO A 111 19.61 1.31 14.45
C PRO A 111 18.40 0.67 13.78
N VAL A 112 17.43 1.50 13.40
CA VAL A 112 16.27 1.11 12.59
C VAL A 112 16.07 2.13 11.47
N VAL A 113 15.84 1.65 10.25
CA VAL A 113 15.46 2.48 9.11
C VAL A 113 13.97 2.36 8.85
N PHE A 114 13.29 3.50 8.73
CA PHE A 114 11.90 3.60 8.34
C PHE A 114 11.78 3.89 6.85
N LEU A 115 11.06 3.03 6.13
CA LEU A 115 10.78 3.16 4.71
C LEU A 115 9.31 3.59 4.52
N HIS A 116 9.10 4.84 4.12
CA HIS A 116 7.75 5.37 3.91
C HIS A 116 7.06 4.77 2.68
N GLY A 117 5.73 4.85 2.66
CA GLY A 117 4.87 4.34 1.59
C GLY A 117 4.68 5.31 0.41
N GLY A 118 3.63 5.05 -0.38
CA GLY A 118 3.36 5.63 -1.69
C GLY A 118 3.64 4.61 -2.79
N PRO A 119 4.71 4.76 -3.61
CA PRO A 119 5.86 5.66 -3.42
C PRO A 119 5.53 7.14 -3.58
N GLY A 120 6.43 8.01 -3.08
CA GLY A 120 6.24 9.47 -3.14
C GLY A 120 5.60 10.11 -1.90
N GLY A 121 5.29 9.32 -0.86
CA GLY A 121 4.60 9.82 0.35
C GLY A 121 5.41 10.76 1.25
N GLY A 122 6.71 10.51 1.39
CA GLY A 122 7.54 11.17 2.41
C GLY A 122 7.25 10.70 3.83
N THR A 123 8.08 11.14 4.76
CA THR A 123 7.97 10.85 6.19
C THR A 123 7.13 11.88 6.92
N SER A 124 6.67 11.54 8.12
CA SER A 124 5.91 12.40 9.03
C SER A 124 6.40 12.22 10.47
N PRO A 125 6.22 13.21 11.36
CA PRO A 125 6.63 13.11 12.76
C PRO A 125 6.09 11.86 13.47
N SER A 126 4.82 11.51 13.22
CA SER A 126 4.16 10.33 13.81
C SER A 126 4.85 9.00 13.51
N ASN A 127 5.71 8.94 12.48
CA ASN A 127 6.43 7.72 12.14
C ASN A 127 7.52 7.37 13.18
N ARG A 128 7.94 8.32 14.03
CA ARG A 128 8.87 8.07 15.14
C ARG A 128 8.22 7.27 16.27
N ASN A 129 6.91 7.42 16.44
CA ASN A 129 6.16 6.93 17.59
C ASN A 129 5.96 5.39 17.58
N PHE A 130 6.38 4.69 16.53
CA PHE A 130 6.35 3.22 16.50
C PHE A 130 7.51 2.58 17.28
N PHE A 131 8.51 3.35 17.69
CA PHE A 131 9.76 2.85 18.24
C PHE A 131 9.98 3.37 19.66
N ASP A 132 10.48 2.51 20.55
CA ASP A 132 10.94 2.94 21.87
C ASP A 132 12.12 3.91 21.74
N PRO A 133 11.96 5.19 22.12
CA PRO A 133 13.00 6.20 21.96
C PRO A 133 14.25 5.92 22.80
N GLU A 134 14.14 5.13 23.87
CA GLU A 134 15.29 4.80 24.72
C GLU A 134 16.14 3.66 24.15
N PHE A 135 15.55 2.82 23.30
CA PHE A 135 16.23 1.66 22.72
C PHE A 135 16.68 1.88 21.28
N TYR A 136 15.87 2.54 20.46
CA TYR A 136 16.12 2.64 19.02
C TYR A 136 16.85 3.94 18.65
N ARG A 137 17.82 3.82 17.75
CA ARG A 137 18.32 4.92 16.92
C ARG A 137 17.50 4.94 15.63
N ILE A 138 16.55 5.85 15.53
CA ILE A 138 15.53 5.84 14.48
C ILE A 138 16.01 6.69 13.31
N ILE A 139 16.14 6.10 12.12
CA ILE A 139 16.54 6.77 10.88
C ILE A 139 15.33 6.87 9.95
N LEU A 140 14.88 8.10 9.70
CA LEU A 140 13.86 8.42 8.70
C LEU A 140 14.53 9.16 7.55
N PHE A 141 14.07 8.91 6.33
CA PHE A 141 14.49 9.67 5.16
C PHE A 141 13.35 9.76 4.15
N ASP A 142 13.33 10.85 3.38
CA ASP A 142 12.38 11.01 2.29
C ASP A 142 13.00 10.46 1.01
N GLN A 143 12.36 9.50 0.35
CA GLN A 143 12.84 8.91 -0.91
C GLN A 143 12.92 9.97 -2.03
N ARG A 144 13.62 9.65 -3.12
CA ARG A 144 13.84 10.56 -4.25
C ARG A 144 12.55 11.25 -4.71
N GLY A 145 12.60 12.58 -4.80
CA GLY A 145 11.48 13.42 -5.23
C GLY A 145 10.31 13.57 -4.26
N ALA A 146 10.32 12.88 -3.10
CA ALA A 146 9.26 12.93 -2.11
C ALA A 146 9.61 13.88 -0.94
N GLY A 147 8.59 14.36 -0.24
CA GLY A 147 8.75 15.14 0.99
C GLY A 147 9.69 16.33 0.83
N LYS A 148 10.77 16.34 1.61
CA LYS A 148 11.81 17.38 1.62
C LYS A 148 12.98 17.07 0.65
N SER A 149 13.04 15.88 0.07
CA SER A 149 14.10 15.49 -0.87
C SER A 149 13.98 16.24 -2.20
N THR A 150 15.11 16.49 -2.85
CA THR A 150 15.19 17.30 -4.07
C THR A 150 15.89 16.54 -5.22
N PRO A 151 15.49 16.79 -6.48
CA PRO A 151 14.43 17.72 -6.91
C PRO A 151 13.03 17.16 -6.68
N HIS A 152 12.10 18.02 -6.24
CA HIS A 152 10.72 17.64 -5.92
C HIS A 152 9.99 17.04 -7.13
N ALA A 153 9.23 15.96 -6.90
CA ALA A 153 8.48 15.21 -7.93
C ALA A 153 9.31 14.75 -9.14
N CYS A 154 10.63 14.60 -8.97
CA CYS A 154 11.53 14.15 -10.04
C CYS A 154 11.42 12.64 -10.27
N LEU A 155 11.30 12.25 -11.54
CA LEU A 155 11.20 10.85 -11.98
C LEU A 155 12.50 10.30 -12.59
N GLU A 156 13.44 11.20 -12.94
CA GLU A 156 14.74 10.81 -13.48
C GLU A 156 15.59 10.19 -12.36
N GLU A 157 16.30 9.11 -12.66
CA GLU A 157 17.02 8.29 -11.64
C GLU A 157 16.13 7.94 -10.43
N ASN A 158 14.84 7.67 -10.63
CA ASN A 158 13.91 7.34 -9.54
C ASN A 158 13.33 5.94 -9.72
N THR A 159 14.17 4.93 -9.55
CA THR A 159 13.79 3.51 -9.63
C THR A 159 13.94 2.79 -8.29
N THR A 160 13.34 1.61 -8.15
CA THR A 160 13.51 0.76 -6.97
C THR A 160 14.98 0.49 -6.65
N TRP A 161 15.81 0.29 -7.68
CA TRP A 161 17.23 0.00 -7.53
C TRP A 161 18.04 1.23 -7.10
N ASP A 162 17.65 2.42 -7.57
CA ASP A 162 18.21 3.68 -7.11
C ASP A 162 17.93 3.91 -5.63
N LEU A 163 16.68 3.65 -5.19
CA LEU A 163 16.31 3.75 -3.78
C LEU A 163 17.05 2.74 -2.90
N ILE A 164 17.28 1.51 -3.38
CA ILE A 164 18.12 0.52 -2.68
C ILE A 164 19.55 1.03 -2.52
N SER A 165 20.12 1.63 -3.57
CA SER A 165 21.45 2.25 -3.49
C SER A 165 21.49 3.40 -2.47
N ASP A 166 20.43 4.20 -2.39
CA ASP A 166 20.36 5.31 -1.44
C ASP A 166 20.27 4.82 0.01
N ILE A 167 19.52 3.74 0.25
CA ILE A 167 19.45 3.10 1.56
C ILE A 167 20.86 2.71 2.04
N GLU A 168 21.68 2.08 1.17
CA GLU A 168 23.07 1.75 1.52
C GLU A 168 23.93 3.01 1.72
N LYS A 169 23.82 4.05 0.88
CA LYS A 169 24.55 5.32 1.06
C LYS A 169 24.22 5.98 2.39
N ILE A 170 22.96 5.96 2.81
CA ILE A 170 22.52 6.48 4.12
C ILE A 170 23.10 5.62 5.25
N ARG A 171 23.03 4.29 5.13
CA ARG A 171 23.60 3.35 6.11
C ARG A 171 25.09 3.61 6.33
N GLU A 172 25.84 3.73 5.23
CA GLU A 172 27.29 4.00 5.23
C GLU A 172 27.62 5.39 5.74
N HIS A 173 26.85 6.42 5.36
CA HIS A 173 27.03 7.79 5.85
C HIS A 173 26.98 7.88 7.38
N PHE A 174 26.12 7.07 8.01
CA PHE A 174 26.02 7.00 9.47
C PHE A 174 26.92 5.97 10.13
N GLY A 175 27.73 5.23 9.36
CA GLY A 175 28.60 4.18 9.87
C GLY A 175 27.85 3.02 10.51
N ILE A 176 26.62 2.75 10.08
CA ILE A 176 25.77 1.69 10.63
C ILE A 176 26.12 0.36 9.96
N PRO A 177 26.62 -0.66 10.69
CA PRO A 177 26.99 -1.93 10.05
C PRO A 177 25.77 -2.73 9.56
N GLU A 178 24.76 -2.82 10.40
CA GLU A 178 23.50 -3.55 10.18
C GLU A 178 22.38 -2.79 10.92
N TRP A 179 21.14 -2.92 10.48
CA TRP A 179 19.98 -2.27 11.10
C TRP A 179 18.70 -3.07 10.97
N GLN A 180 17.68 -2.70 11.74
CA GLN A 180 16.33 -3.20 11.54
C GLN A 180 15.68 -2.43 10.38
N VAL A 181 14.86 -3.10 9.56
CA VAL A 181 14.10 -2.47 8.48
C VAL A 181 12.61 -2.45 8.83
N PHE A 182 12.02 -1.26 8.84
CA PHE A 182 10.58 -1.07 9.06
C PHE A 182 9.96 -0.47 7.80
N GLY A 183 8.91 -1.07 7.26
CA GLY A 183 8.27 -0.54 6.05
C GLY A 183 6.85 -1.04 5.86
N GLY A 184 5.95 -0.16 5.43
CA GLY A 184 4.56 -0.53 5.15
C GLY A 184 4.03 0.03 3.83
N SER A 185 3.04 -0.62 3.23
CA SER A 185 2.57 -0.32 1.87
C SER A 185 3.73 -0.49 0.87
N TRP A 186 3.97 0.48 -0.03
CA TRP A 186 5.20 0.56 -0.82
C TRP A 186 6.48 0.42 0.03
N GLY A 187 6.50 0.93 1.26
CA GLY A 187 7.63 0.73 2.16
C GLY A 187 7.91 -0.75 2.45
N SER A 188 6.89 -1.62 2.41
CA SER A 188 7.06 -3.07 2.50
C SER A 188 7.66 -3.66 1.22
N THR A 189 7.27 -3.15 0.03
CA THR A 189 7.88 -3.50 -1.26
C THR A 189 9.38 -3.18 -1.25
N LEU A 190 9.73 -1.96 -0.84
CA LEU A 190 11.11 -1.51 -0.77
C LEU A 190 11.90 -2.26 0.33
N ALA A 191 11.29 -2.53 1.48
CA ALA A 191 11.89 -3.33 2.55
C ALA A 191 12.24 -4.75 2.08
N LEU A 192 11.33 -5.42 1.36
CA LEU A 192 11.56 -6.74 0.79
C LEU A 192 12.69 -6.69 -0.25
N ALA A 193 12.62 -5.76 -1.20
CA ALA A 193 13.62 -5.63 -2.26
C ALA A 193 15.03 -5.32 -1.71
N TYR A 194 15.12 -4.40 -0.75
CA TYR A 194 16.38 -4.07 -0.05
C TYR A 194 16.93 -5.28 0.69
N SER A 195 16.10 -5.93 1.51
CA SER A 195 16.54 -7.08 2.32
C SER A 195 16.94 -8.28 1.47
N GLN A 196 16.33 -8.46 0.29
CA GLN A 196 16.72 -9.50 -0.67
C GLN A 196 18.04 -9.19 -1.39
N SER A 197 18.42 -7.91 -1.47
CA SER A 197 19.66 -7.46 -2.10
C SER A 197 20.82 -7.41 -1.11
N HIS A 198 20.53 -7.12 0.16
CA HIS A 198 21.50 -6.93 1.25
C HIS A 198 21.07 -7.68 2.52
N PRO A 199 20.83 -9.00 2.47
CA PRO A 199 20.32 -9.76 3.61
C PRO A 199 21.22 -9.66 4.85
N GLU A 200 22.53 -9.56 4.65
CA GLU A 200 23.53 -9.42 5.71
C GLU A 200 23.52 -8.07 6.43
N LYS A 201 22.74 -7.09 5.96
CA LYS A 201 22.61 -5.77 6.58
C LYS A 201 21.37 -5.64 7.46
N VAL A 202 20.56 -6.69 7.54
CA VAL A 202 19.22 -6.63 8.13
C VAL A 202 19.13 -7.50 9.39
N THR A 203 18.99 -6.84 10.54
CA THR A 203 18.88 -7.50 11.86
C THR A 203 17.48 -8.04 12.15
N GLY A 204 16.46 -7.53 11.46
CA GLY A 204 15.05 -7.91 11.60
C GLY A 204 14.16 -7.00 10.77
N MET A 205 12.91 -7.42 10.54
CA MET A 205 11.95 -6.66 9.75
C MET A 205 10.58 -6.54 10.43
N VAL A 206 9.96 -5.37 10.29
CA VAL A 206 8.54 -5.15 10.60
C VAL A 206 7.86 -4.61 9.35
N LEU A 207 6.93 -5.39 8.82
CA LEU A 207 6.24 -5.12 7.56
C LEU A 207 4.75 -4.87 7.82
N ARG A 208 4.13 -3.97 7.05
CA ARG A 208 2.69 -3.71 7.13
C ARG A 208 2.03 -3.49 5.78
N GLY A 209 0.79 -3.93 5.60
CA GLY A 209 0.02 -3.61 4.39
C GLY A 209 0.77 -4.08 3.14
N ILE A 210 1.00 -5.40 3.06
CA ILE A 210 1.96 -5.99 2.14
C ILE A 210 1.59 -5.67 0.70
N PHE A 211 2.52 -5.04 0.00
CA PHE A 211 2.41 -4.71 -1.40
C PHE A 211 3.54 -5.38 -2.17
N LEU A 212 3.20 -6.31 -3.06
CA LEU A 212 4.17 -7.07 -3.85
C LEU A 212 4.27 -6.56 -5.28
N LEU A 213 3.46 -5.55 -5.62
CA LEU A 213 3.48 -4.84 -6.90
C LEU A 213 3.18 -5.72 -8.13
N ARG A 214 2.52 -6.85 -7.90
CA ARG A 214 2.02 -7.72 -8.97
C ARG A 214 0.90 -7.03 -9.73
N LYS A 215 0.74 -7.36 -11.02
CA LYS A 215 -0.32 -6.83 -11.87
C LYS A 215 -1.70 -6.97 -11.23
N LYS A 216 -2.00 -8.10 -10.58
CA LYS A 216 -3.30 -8.32 -9.92
C LYS A 216 -3.59 -7.35 -8.77
N GLU A 217 -2.57 -6.80 -8.12
CA GLU A 217 -2.71 -5.79 -7.06
C GLU A 217 -2.97 -4.41 -7.66
N LEU A 218 -2.23 -4.08 -8.73
CA LEU A 218 -2.44 -2.84 -9.50
C LEU A 218 -3.82 -2.81 -10.16
N ASP A 219 -4.22 -3.92 -10.80
CA ASP A 219 -5.54 -4.07 -11.44
C ASP A 219 -6.67 -3.95 -10.39
N TRP A 220 -6.46 -4.54 -9.22
CA TRP A 220 -7.42 -4.44 -8.11
C TRP A 220 -7.66 -2.97 -7.74
N PHE A 221 -6.60 -2.20 -7.50
CA PHE A 221 -6.76 -0.88 -6.91
C PHE A 221 -6.95 0.25 -7.92
N TYR A 222 -6.28 0.19 -9.07
CA TYR A 222 -6.28 1.27 -10.08
C TYR A 222 -7.04 0.93 -11.37
N GLU A 223 -7.50 -0.30 -11.57
CA GLU A 223 -8.28 -0.68 -12.77
C GLU A 223 -9.72 -1.11 -12.44
N GLY A 224 -10.20 -0.75 -11.23
CA GLY A 224 -11.61 -0.79 -10.87
C GLY A 224 -12.07 -1.97 -10.01
N GLY A 225 -11.16 -2.84 -9.52
CA GLY A 225 -11.53 -3.91 -8.58
C GLY A 225 -12.10 -3.37 -7.27
N ALA A 226 -11.37 -2.46 -6.61
CA ALA A 226 -11.75 -1.81 -5.36
C ALA A 226 -12.98 -0.90 -5.49
N ALA A 227 -13.34 -0.47 -6.71
CA ALA A 227 -14.56 0.29 -6.98
C ALA A 227 -15.85 -0.48 -6.62
N ALA A 228 -15.78 -1.82 -6.51
CA ALA A 228 -16.89 -2.62 -6.01
C ALA A 228 -17.22 -2.33 -4.53
N ILE A 229 -16.28 -1.75 -3.78
CA ILE A 229 -16.43 -1.38 -2.37
C ILE A 229 -16.70 0.13 -2.24
N PHE A 230 -15.98 0.95 -3.02
CA PHE A 230 -16.05 2.42 -2.97
C PHE A 230 -16.44 3.02 -4.33
N PRO A 231 -17.66 2.76 -4.84
CA PRO A 231 -18.07 3.28 -6.14
C PRO A 231 -18.11 4.80 -6.16
N ASP A 232 -18.55 5.42 -5.07
CA ASP A 232 -18.64 6.88 -4.85
C ASP A 232 -17.28 7.58 -4.85
N ALA A 233 -16.26 6.99 -4.21
CA ALA A 233 -14.88 7.50 -4.28
C ALA A 233 -14.23 7.24 -5.65
N TRP A 234 -14.64 6.18 -6.34
CA TRP A 234 -14.10 5.82 -7.65
C TRP A 234 -14.59 6.73 -8.77
N GLU A 235 -15.83 7.23 -8.72
CA GLU A 235 -16.37 8.04 -9.83
C GLU A 235 -15.53 9.28 -10.17
N PRO A 236 -15.08 10.11 -9.20
CA PRO A 236 -14.21 11.25 -9.51
C PRO A 236 -12.86 10.86 -10.13
N PHE A 237 -12.29 9.73 -9.71
CA PHE A 237 -11.06 9.18 -10.31
C PHE A 237 -11.32 8.72 -11.76
N ARG A 238 -12.35 7.90 -11.95
CA ARG A 238 -12.76 7.38 -13.26
C ARG A 238 -13.11 8.51 -14.23
N ASP A 239 -13.87 9.49 -13.78
CA ASP A 239 -14.52 10.49 -14.64
C ASP A 239 -13.62 11.63 -15.07
N LEU A 240 -12.46 11.80 -14.41
CA LEU A 240 -11.38 12.63 -14.95
C LEU A 240 -10.86 12.10 -16.29
N ILE A 241 -10.94 10.77 -16.49
CA ILE A 241 -10.45 10.13 -17.71
C ILE A 241 -11.59 10.02 -18.74
N PRO A 242 -11.40 10.49 -19.99
CA PRO A 242 -12.36 10.32 -21.07
C PRO A 242 -12.65 8.84 -21.32
N GLU A 243 -13.90 8.50 -21.65
CA GLU A 243 -14.34 7.11 -21.85
C GLU A 243 -13.45 6.32 -22.84
N SER A 244 -12.98 6.98 -23.90
CA SER A 244 -12.09 6.38 -24.91
C SER A 244 -10.70 5.98 -24.39
N GLU A 245 -10.29 6.47 -23.22
CA GLU A 245 -8.99 6.19 -22.60
C GLU A 245 -9.09 5.28 -21.37
N ARG A 246 -10.30 4.83 -20.98
CA ARG A 246 -10.53 4.03 -19.76
C ARG A 246 -10.16 2.55 -19.89
N SER A 247 -9.41 2.16 -20.92
CA SER A 247 -8.91 0.78 -21.08
C SER A 247 -7.73 0.46 -20.16
N CYS A 248 -7.04 1.48 -19.64
CA CYS A 248 -6.00 1.37 -18.61
C CYS A 248 -5.82 2.74 -17.94
N PHE A 249 -6.32 2.88 -16.72
CA PHE A 249 -6.27 4.13 -15.97
C PHE A 249 -4.84 4.51 -15.61
N ILE A 250 -3.96 3.55 -15.27
CA ILE A 250 -2.54 3.85 -14.98
C ILE A 250 -1.90 4.58 -16.17
N ASN A 251 -2.10 4.09 -17.39
CA ASN A 251 -1.58 4.75 -18.60
C ASN A 251 -2.26 6.10 -18.87
N ALA A 252 -3.57 6.19 -18.70
CA ALA A 252 -4.31 7.43 -18.96
C ALA A 252 -3.94 8.56 -17.98
N TYR A 253 -3.71 8.21 -16.71
CA TYR A 253 -3.18 9.13 -15.70
C TYR A 253 -1.72 9.49 -15.98
N SER A 254 -0.90 8.54 -16.41
CA SER A 254 0.52 8.81 -16.73
C SER A 254 0.69 9.93 -17.76
N LYS A 255 -0.17 9.96 -18.79
CA LYS A 255 -0.19 11.05 -19.77
C LYS A 255 -0.44 12.41 -19.12
N ARG A 256 -1.45 12.50 -18.25
CA ARG A 256 -1.87 13.76 -17.61
C ARG A 256 -0.90 14.22 -16.53
N LEU A 257 -0.35 13.29 -15.76
CA LEU A 257 0.65 13.52 -14.72
C LEU A 257 2.01 13.99 -15.27
N ASN A 258 2.23 13.87 -16.59
CA ASN A 258 3.43 14.32 -17.28
C ASN A 258 3.12 15.23 -18.47
N ASP A 259 1.95 15.88 -18.44
CA ASP A 259 1.56 16.88 -19.44
C ASP A 259 2.40 18.15 -19.30
N ASP A 260 2.55 18.95 -20.36
CA ASP A 260 3.24 20.24 -20.27
C ASP A 260 2.40 21.28 -19.49
N ASP A 261 1.07 21.09 -19.42
CA ASP A 261 0.16 21.92 -18.64
C ASP A 261 0.10 21.52 -17.15
N LEU A 262 0.51 22.45 -16.28
CA LEU A 262 0.53 22.21 -14.83
C LEU A 262 -0.86 22.01 -14.24
N GLU A 263 -1.89 22.68 -14.74
CA GLU A 263 -3.25 22.50 -14.21
C GLU A 263 -3.79 21.10 -14.51
N THR A 264 -3.47 20.57 -15.70
CA THR A 264 -3.73 19.16 -16.04
C THR A 264 -2.99 18.20 -15.11
N GLN A 265 -1.71 18.47 -14.81
CA GLN A 265 -0.95 17.66 -13.85
C GLN A 265 -1.60 17.69 -12.46
N TYR A 266 -1.94 18.87 -11.93
CA TYR A 266 -2.53 19.00 -10.60
C TYR A 266 -3.92 18.37 -10.51
N ALA A 267 -4.77 18.54 -11.53
CA ALA A 267 -6.08 17.90 -11.56
C ALA A 267 -5.97 16.36 -11.51
N ALA A 268 -5.06 15.78 -12.29
CA ALA A 268 -4.77 14.35 -12.24
C ALA A 268 -4.18 13.92 -10.89
N ALA A 269 -3.22 14.68 -10.37
CA ALA A 269 -2.56 14.39 -9.12
C ALA A 269 -3.52 14.38 -7.92
N ARG A 270 -4.41 15.37 -7.83
CA ARG A 270 -5.44 15.42 -6.77
C ARG A 270 -6.42 14.27 -6.88
N ALA A 271 -6.92 13.96 -8.08
CA ALA A 271 -7.87 12.85 -8.26
C ALA A 271 -7.25 11.50 -7.89
N TRP A 272 -6.00 11.26 -8.33
CA TRP A 272 -5.25 10.06 -7.99
C TRP A 272 -5.00 9.94 -6.49
N THR A 273 -4.50 11.01 -5.87
CA THR A 273 -4.16 11.01 -4.43
C THR A 273 -5.41 10.86 -3.56
N LYS A 274 -6.50 11.56 -3.90
CA LYS A 274 -7.76 11.47 -3.14
C LYS A 274 -8.37 10.08 -3.17
N TRP A 275 -8.30 9.38 -4.31
CA TRP A 275 -8.75 8.00 -4.42
C TRP A 275 -8.12 7.14 -3.32
N GLU A 276 -6.80 7.20 -3.17
CA GLU A 276 -6.12 6.42 -2.13
C GLU A 276 -6.42 6.91 -0.72
N MET A 277 -6.46 8.24 -0.50
CA MET A 277 -6.72 8.76 0.84
C MET A 277 -8.13 8.42 1.35
N MET A 278 -9.11 8.27 0.46
CA MET A 278 -10.49 7.88 0.80
C MET A 278 -10.62 6.40 1.16
N THR A 279 -9.70 5.54 0.69
CA THR A 279 -9.79 4.08 0.89
C THR A 279 -8.75 3.53 1.87
N ALA A 280 -7.87 4.38 2.41
CA ALA A 280 -6.78 3.95 3.27
C ALA A 280 -7.22 3.53 4.69
N HIS A 281 -8.42 3.93 5.14
CA HIS A 281 -8.94 3.62 6.47
C HIS A 281 -10.23 2.79 6.38
N LEU A 282 -10.52 1.98 7.41
CA LEU A 282 -11.76 1.21 7.48
C LEU A 282 -12.98 2.14 7.59
N LEU A 283 -12.88 3.16 8.45
CA LEU A 283 -13.83 4.25 8.53
C LEU A 283 -13.22 5.49 7.89
N PRO A 284 -13.98 6.31 7.14
CA PRO A 284 -13.45 7.51 6.51
C PRO A 284 -12.70 8.41 7.49
N ASN A 285 -11.52 8.87 7.07
CA ASN A 285 -10.68 9.77 7.85
C ASN A 285 -10.54 11.11 7.11
N GLU A 286 -11.31 12.11 7.54
CA GLU A 286 -11.38 13.44 6.91
C GLU A 286 -10.03 14.17 6.89
N GLU A 287 -9.19 13.98 7.91
CA GLU A 287 -7.86 14.58 7.97
C GLU A 287 -6.94 13.98 6.89
N ASN A 288 -7.00 12.65 6.71
CA ASN A 288 -6.25 11.97 5.67
C ASN A 288 -6.72 12.38 4.26
N ILE A 289 -8.05 12.46 4.05
CA ILE A 289 -8.63 12.87 2.76
C ILE A 289 -8.19 14.27 2.35
N LYS A 290 -8.15 15.22 3.30
CA LYS A 290 -7.70 16.60 3.05
C LYS A 290 -6.25 16.70 2.57
N ARG A 291 -5.41 15.70 2.82
CA ARG A 291 -4.04 15.70 2.28
C ARG A 291 -4.03 15.70 0.75
N GLY A 292 -5.05 15.10 0.12
CA GLY A 292 -5.22 15.13 -1.34
C GLY A 292 -5.64 16.49 -1.90
N ASP A 293 -5.83 17.51 -1.07
CA ASP A 293 -6.03 18.91 -1.49
C ASP A 293 -4.71 19.69 -1.58
N ASP A 294 -3.62 19.18 -1.01
CA ASP A 294 -2.29 19.81 -1.15
C ASP A 294 -1.70 19.44 -2.52
N ASP A 295 -1.61 20.43 -3.41
CA ASP A 295 -1.10 20.27 -4.76
C ASP A 295 0.36 19.82 -4.81
N LYS A 296 1.20 20.29 -3.89
CA LYS A 296 2.61 19.94 -3.87
C LYS A 296 2.77 18.47 -3.46
N PHE A 297 2.11 18.07 -2.38
CA PHE A 297 2.09 16.69 -1.93
C PHE A 297 1.49 15.77 -3.00
N SER A 298 0.29 16.10 -3.50
CA SER A 298 -0.43 15.28 -4.48
C SER A 298 0.38 15.11 -5.76
N LEU A 299 1.08 16.15 -6.21
CA LEU A 299 1.91 16.08 -7.42
C LEU A 299 3.08 15.11 -7.25
N ALA A 300 3.85 15.21 -6.16
CA ALA A 300 4.95 14.28 -5.91
C ALA A 300 4.42 12.85 -5.71
N PHE A 301 3.38 12.70 -4.91
CA PHE A 301 2.73 11.43 -4.63
C PHE A 301 2.29 10.75 -5.93
N ALA A 302 1.33 11.33 -6.64
CA ALA A 302 0.74 10.71 -7.81
C ALA A 302 1.74 10.48 -8.97
N ARG A 303 2.65 11.44 -9.23
CA ARG A 303 3.62 11.28 -10.33
C ARG A 303 4.59 10.14 -10.06
N ILE A 304 5.14 10.07 -8.85
CA ILE A 304 6.09 9.03 -8.48
C ILE A 304 5.36 7.70 -8.40
N GLU A 305 4.19 7.65 -7.77
CA GLU A 305 3.42 6.41 -7.63
C GLU A 305 3.07 5.80 -8.98
N ASN A 306 2.46 6.60 -9.86
CA ASN A 306 2.13 6.19 -11.23
C ASN A 306 3.37 5.76 -12.02
N HIS A 307 4.49 6.45 -11.85
CA HIS A 307 5.76 6.12 -12.51
C HIS A 307 6.25 4.71 -12.14
N TYR A 308 6.21 4.35 -10.85
CA TYR A 308 6.60 3.01 -10.41
C TYR A 308 5.63 1.95 -10.93
N PHE A 309 4.32 2.23 -10.96
CA PHE A 309 3.33 1.24 -11.40
C PHE A 309 3.39 0.99 -12.90
N LEU A 310 3.55 2.05 -13.71
CA LEU A 310 3.75 1.96 -15.14
C LEU A 310 4.95 1.07 -15.49
N ASN A 311 6.01 1.17 -14.68
CA ASN A 311 7.25 0.42 -14.85
C ASN A 311 7.29 -0.90 -14.05
N LYS A 312 6.16 -1.35 -13.48
CA LYS A 312 6.06 -2.61 -12.70
C LYS A 312 7.11 -2.69 -11.58
N GLY A 313 7.36 -1.56 -10.92
CA GLY A 313 8.35 -1.43 -9.85
C GLY A 313 9.78 -1.70 -10.30
N PHE A 314 10.06 -1.67 -11.60
CA PHE A 314 11.36 -1.98 -12.20
C PHE A 314 11.85 -3.40 -11.90
N PHE A 315 10.92 -4.31 -11.55
CA PHE A 315 11.25 -5.69 -11.28
C PHE A 315 11.34 -6.52 -12.58
N PRO A 316 12.26 -7.50 -12.66
CA PRO A 316 12.37 -8.40 -13.81
C PRO A 316 11.13 -9.26 -14.09
N SER A 317 10.34 -9.56 -13.06
CA SER A 317 9.15 -10.41 -13.15
C SER A 317 8.05 -9.92 -12.20
N ASP A 318 6.81 -10.30 -12.49
CA ASP A 318 5.64 -9.96 -11.67
C ASP A 318 5.77 -10.51 -10.25
N SER A 319 6.23 -11.76 -10.11
CA SER A 319 6.41 -12.46 -8.84
C SER A 319 7.76 -12.23 -8.17
N PHE A 320 8.59 -11.29 -8.66
CA PHE A 320 10.00 -11.15 -8.27
C PHE A 320 10.23 -11.19 -6.75
N LEU A 321 9.45 -10.45 -5.96
CA LEU A 321 9.59 -10.40 -4.51
C LEU A 321 9.25 -11.73 -3.82
N LEU A 322 8.30 -12.50 -4.34
CA LEU A 322 8.00 -13.83 -3.81
C LEU A 322 9.07 -14.86 -4.24
N ASP A 323 9.54 -14.76 -5.48
CA ASP A 323 10.53 -15.69 -6.04
C ASP A 323 11.89 -15.59 -5.32
N ASN A 324 12.19 -14.46 -4.69
CA ASN A 324 13.44 -14.19 -3.99
C ASN A 324 13.35 -14.38 -2.47
N ILE A 325 12.25 -14.93 -1.95
CA ILE A 325 11.99 -15.01 -0.51
C ILE A 325 13.04 -15.82 0.26
N GLU A 326 13.58 -16.88 -0.35
CA GLU A 326 14.58 -17.77 0.24
C GLU A 326 15.83 -17.02 0.74
N LYS A 327 16.17 -15.89 0.10
CA LYS A 327 17.30 -15.05 0.48
C LYS A 327 17.15 -14.44 1.88
N ILE A 328 15.92 -14.27 2.36
CA ILE A 328 15.61 -13.54 3.58
C ILE A 328 14.85 -14.38 4.62
N ARG A 329 14.57 -15.66 4.34
CA ARG A 329 13.76 -16.50 5.26
C ARG A 329 14.30 -16.59 6.68
N HIS A 330 15.61 -16.47 6.84
CA HIS A 330 16.32 -16.51 8.12
C HIS A 330 16.19 -15.21 8.95
N ILE A 331 15.75 -14.10 8.34
CA ILE A 331 15.57 -12.82 9.01
C ILE A 331 14.28 -12.86 9.85
N LYS A 332 14.37 -12.44 11.10
CA LYS A 332 13.21 -12.39 12.01
C LYS A 332 12.25 -11.28 11.55
N THR A 333 11.04 -11.68 11.14
CA THR A 333 10.08 -10.78 10.52
C THR A 333 8.69 -10.91 11.12
N THR A 334 8.04 -9.77 11.36
CA THR A 334 6.58 -9.69 11.64
C THR A 334 5.88 -8.95 10.52
N ILE A 335 4.78 -9.50 10.03
CA ILE A 335 3.90 -8.94 9.01
C ILE A 335 2.58 -8.56 9.69
N VAL A 336 2.21 -7.30 9.63
CA VAL A 336 0.94 -6.78 10.17
C VAL A 336 0.01 -6.39 9.01
N GLN A 337 -1.19 -6.97 8.96
CA GLN A 337 -2.12 -6.73 7.85
C GLN A 337 -3.53 -6.45 8.35
N GLY A 338 -4.16 -5.39 7.82
CA GLY A 338 -5.58 -5.15 8.02
C GLY A 338 -6.42 -6.13 7.21
N ARG A 339 -7.44 -6.73 7.82
CA ARG A 339 -8.36 -7.65 7.14
C ARG A 339 -9.08 -6.99 5.98
N TYR A 340 -9.45 -5.72 6.15
CA TYR A 340 -10.20 -4.91 5.18
C TYR A 340 -9.30 -3.86 4.52
N ASP A 341 -8.00 -4.13 4.42
CA ASP A 341 -7.08 -3.33 3.62
C ASP A 341 -7.50 -3.39 2.14
N VAL A 342 -8.03 -2.28 1.62
CA VAL A 342 -8.49 -2.17 0.23
C VAL A 342 -7.39 -1.64 -0.70
N CYS A 343 -6.40 -0.91 -0.19
CA CYS A 343 -5.27 -0.42 -0.99
C CYS A 343 -4.32 -1.58 -1.35
N CYS A 344 -3.98 -2.40 -0.35
CA CYS A 344 -3.10 -3.56 -0.48
C CYS A 344 -3.85 -4.81 0.01
N PRO A 345 -4.62 -5.48 -0.86
CA PRO A 345 -5.56 -6.51 -0.43
C PRO A 345 -4.86 -7.64 0.32
N MET A 346 -5.51 -8.14 1.39
CA MET A 346 -5.02 -9.21 2.29
C MET A 346 -4.44 -10.44 1.57
N MET A 347 -4.84 -10.70 0.33
CA MET A 347 -4.26 -11.75 -0.52
C MET A 347 -2.73 -11.66 -0.63
N SER A 348 -2.15 -10.46 -0.64
CA SER A 348 -0.70 -10.26 -0.78
C SER A 348 0.05 -10.68 0.48
N ALA A 349 -0.42 -10.27 1.65
CA ALA A 349 0.14 -10.72 2.92
C ALA A 349 -0.01 -12.24 3.10
N TRP A 350 -1.13 -12.81 2.67
CA TRP A 350 -1.36 -14.26 2.72
C TRP A 350 -0.42 -15.03 1.77
N ASP A 351 -0.22 -14.54 0.55
CA ASP A 351 0.72 -15.14 -0.40
C ASP A 351 2.16 -15.06 0.11
N LEU A 352 2.57 -13.92 0.69
CA LEU A 352 3.88 -13.76 1.31
C LEU A 352 4.07 -14.69 2.51
N HIS A 353 3.10 -14.79 3.41
CA HIS A 353 3.16 -15.68 4.57
C HIS A 353 3.30 -17.16 4.17
N LYS A 354 2.59 -17.61 3.12
CA LYS A 354 2.76 -18.98 2.60
C LYS A 354 4.16 -19.23 2.04
N ALA A 355 4.76 -18.23 1.40
CA ALA A 355 6.11 -18.33 0.85
C ALA A 355 7.20 -18.16 1.93
N TRP A 356 6.87 -17.51 3.04
CA TRP A 356 7.76 -17.21 4.16
C TRP A 356 7.18 -17.70 5.49
N PRO A 357 7.14 -19.01 5.74
CA PRO A 357 6.51 -19.58 6.93
C PRO A 357 7.20 -19.20 8.25
N GLU A 358 8.45 -18.76 8.22
CA GLU A 358 9.18 -18.24 9.39
C GLU A 358 8.70 -16.85 9.82
N ALA A 359 8.10 -16.06 8.92
CA ALA A 359 7.57 -14.75 9.24
C ALA A 359 6.25 -14.89 10.00
N GLU A 360 6.12 -14.14 11.10
CA GLU A 360 4.88 -14.10 11.88
C GLU A 360 3.85 -13.20 11.18
N LEU A 361 2.69 -13.74 10.83
CA LEU A 361 1.57 -12.97 10.29
C LEU A 361 0.58 -12.59 11.41
N LYS A 362 0.37 -11.28 11.58
CA LYS A 362 -0.65 -10.67 12.42
C LYS A 362 -1.74 -10.06 11.56
N VAL A 363 -2.95 -10.60 11.64
CA VAL A 363 -4.12 -10.05 10.93
C VAL A 363 -5.02 -9.31 11.90
N VAL A 364 -5.13 -7.99 11.72
CA VAL A 364 -6.03 -7.13 12.49
C VAL A 364 -7.41 -7.18 11.85
N GLN A 365 -8.38 -7.76 12.56
CA GLN A 365 -9.67 -8.15 11.97
C GLN A 365 -10.57 -6.96 11.62
N ASP A 366 -10.39 -5.82 12.27
CA ASP A 366 -11.21 -4.62 12.19
C ASP A 366 -10.42 -3.39 11.73
N ALA A 367 -9.49 -3.57 10.78
CA ALA A 367 -8.65 -2.49 10.28
C ALA A 367 -8.56 -2.46 8.75
N GLY A 368 -8.39 -1.23 8.23
CA GLY A 368 -8.07 -0.91 6.84
C GLY A 368 -6.56 -0.96 6.56
N HIS A 369 -6.10 -0.07 5.68
CA HIS A 369 -4.71 -0.05 5.21
C HIS A 369 -3.74 0.67 6.15
N SER A 370 -4.17 1.83 6.67
CA SER A 370 -3.31 2.81 7.34
C SER A 370 -2.55 2.24 8.55
N ALA A 371 -1.30 2.66 8.72
CA ALA A 371 -0.50 2.31 9.90
C ALA A 371 -1.10 2.87 11.20
N ASN A 372 -1.95 3.91 11.09
CA ASN A 372 -2.57 4.59 12.21
C ASN A 372 -3.95 4.01 12.56
N GLU A 373 -4.40 2.93 11.89
CA GLU A 373 -5.52 2.14 12.40
C GLU A 373 -5.18 1.63 13.82
N PRO A 374 -6.06 1.78 14.82
CA PRO A 374 -5.70 1.52 16.22
C PRO A 374 -5.11 0.12 16.46
N GLY A 375 -5.69 -0.90 15.82
CA GLY A 375 -5.18 -2.27 15.92
C GLY A 375 -3.87 -2.49 15.17
N ILE A 376 -3.66 -1.82 14.02
CA ILE A 376 -2.41 -1.92 13.25
C ILE A 376 -1.28 -1.24 14.02
N ALA A 377 -1.51 -0.03 14.54
CA ALA A 377 -0.52 0.71 15.30
C ALA A 377 -0.04 -0.09 16.52
N ALA A 378 -0.97 -0.71 17.25
CA ALA A 378 -0.65 -1.54 18.40
C ALA A 378 0.20 -2.77 18.05
N GLU A 379 -0.13 -3.47 16.96
CA GLU A 379 0.66 -4.62 16.50
C GLU A 379 2.04 -4.22 15.96
N LEU A 380 2.17 -3.05 15.34
CA LEU A 380 3.46 -2.51 14.90
C LEU A 380 4.39 -2.20 16.08
N VAL A 381 3.87 -1.55 17.13
CA VAL A 381 4.61 -1.31 18.38
C VAL A 381 4.99 -2.64 19.04
N ALA A 382 4.05 -3.59 19.13
CA ALA A 382 4.31 -4.91 19.69
C ALA A 382 5.39 -5.69 18.92
N ALA A 383 5.40 -5.59 17.58
CA ALA A 383 6.41 -6.21 16.72
C ALA A 383 7.82 -5.65 16.98
N ASN A 384 7.96 -4.32 17.06
CA ASN A 384 9.23 -3.68 17.40
C ASN A 384 9.71 -4.11 18.80
N GLU A 385 8.82 -4.11 19.78
CA GLU A 385 9.15 -4.51 21.15
C GLU A 385 9.58 -5.99 21.25
N LYS A 386 8.96 -6.86 20.45
CA LYS A 386 9.37 -8.26 20.33
C LYS A 386 10.78 -8.40 19.74
N LEU A 387 11.09 -7.66 18.67
CA LEU A 387 12.42 -7.66 18.05
C LEU A 387 13.48 -7.12 19.02
N LYS A 388 13.22 -5.99 19.67
CA LYS A 388 14.06 -5.42 20.74
C LYS A 388 14.39 -6.45 21.81
N ASN A 389 13.39 -7.14 22.35
CA ASN A 389 13.61 -8.16 23.38
C ASN A 389 14.49 -9.30 22.88
N THR A 390 14.28 -9.72 21.63
CA THR A 390 15.06 -10.77 21.00
C THR A 390 16.53 -10.36 20.81
N LEU A 391 16.77 -9.11 20.40
CA LEU A 391 18.12 -8.56 20.21
C LEU A 391 18.85 -8.43 21.55
N LYS A 392 18.17 -7.97 22.61
CA LYS A 392 18.73 -7.92 23.97
C LYS A 392 19.14 -9.30 24.50
N THR A 393 18.38 -10.35 24.19
CA THR A 393 18.71 -11.71 24.62
C THR A 393 19.78 -12.38 23.76
N SER A 394 19.98 -11.94 22.52
CA SER A 394 20.99 -12.52 21.61
C SER A 394 22.38 -11.86 21.79
N GLY A 395 22.42 -10.67 22.40
CA GLY A 395 23.64 -9.92 22.72
C GLY A 395 24.13 -10.07 24.17
N ALA A 396 23.45 -10.88 24.99
CA ALA A 396 23.88 -11.29 26.34
C ALA A 396 24.38 -12.74 26.30
#